data_AF-W1YDG3-F1
#
_entry.id   AF-W1YDG3-F1
#
_cell.length_a   1.000
_cell.length_b   1.000
_cell.length_c   1.000
_cell.angle_alpha   90.00
_cell.angle_beta   90.00
_cell.angle_gamma   90.00
#
_symmetry.space_group_name_H-M   'P 1'
#
loop_
_entity.id
_entity.type
_entity.pdbx_description
1 polymer ?
#
loop_
_entity_poly.entity_id
_entity_poly.type
_entity_poly.pdbx_seq_one_letter_code
_entity_poly.pdbx_strand_id
1 'polypeptide(L)'
;QKEKENVLTFDQIKEMKSAGLTFESHTVNHPDLANSSLETQKNELVASKRLLDKVLDQNTSVIVYPSGRYSQVTIDQAKKADYKLGLTTKNGLASSADGLYALKRVRILPTTTGEDLLAMIQD
;
A
#
# COMPACT_ATOMS: atom_id res chain seq x y z
N GLN A 1 11.97 -17.96 7.52
CA GLN A 1 12.82 -16.94 6.85
C GLN A 1 13.72 -16.34 7.92
N LYS A 2 14.98 -16.00 7.60
CA LYS A 2 15.89 -15.33 8.55
C LYS A 2 15.35 -13.91 8.79
N GLU A 3 15.34 -13.46 10.04
CA GLU A 3 14.94 -12.08 10.37
C GLU A 3 15.88 -11.10 9.66
N LYS A 4 15.30 -10.06 9.06
CA LYS A 4 16.03 -8.95 8.44
C LYS A 4 15.98 -7.79 9.41
N GLU A 5 17.12 -7.18 9.70
CA GLU A 5 17.15 -5.95 10.50
C GLU A 5 16.33 -4.86 9.79
N ASN A 6 15.56 -4.08 10.56
CA ASN A 6 14.73 -2.96 10.11
C ASN A 6 13.44 -3.30 9.33
N VAL A 7 12.93 -4.54 9.44
CA VAL A 7 11.57 -4.88 8.99
C VAL A 7 10.80 -5.59 10.09
N LEU A 8 9.48 -5.46 10.09
CA LEU A 8 8.62 -6.14 11.04
C LEU A 8 8.64 -7.66 10.79
N THR A 9 8.73 -8.45 11.86
CA THR A 9 8.52 -9.89 11.79
C THR A 9 7.03 -10.21 11.72
N PHE A 10 6.66 -11.40 11.25
CA PHE A 10 5.24 -11.79 11.22
C PHE A 10 4.62 -11.91 12.60
N ASP A 11 5.40 -12.22 13.64
CA ASP A 11 4.88 -12.29 15.01
C ASP A 11 4.55 -10.89 15.53
N GLN A 12 5.42 -9.89 15.28
CA GLN A 12 5.13 -8.48 15.57
C GLN A 12 3.90 -7.97 14.79
N ILE A 13 3.78 -8.34 13.51
CA ILE A 13 2.63 -7.99 12.68
C ILE A 13 1.34 -8.58 13.28
N LYS A 14 1.35 -9.85 13.71
CA LYS A 14 0.18 -10.49 14.33
C LYS A 14 -0.19 -9.86 15.67
N GLU A 15 0.80 -9.54 16.51
CA GLU A 15 0.61 -8.80 17.76
C GLU A 15 -0.09 -7.46 17.50
N MET A 16 0.47 -6.64 16.61
CA MET A 16 -0.11 -5.34 16.24
C MET A 16 -1.49 -5.45 15.61
N LYS A 17 -1.73 -6.49 14.80
CA LYS A 17 -3.05 -6.76 14.23
C LYS A 17 -4.07 -7.07 15.32
N SER A 18 -3.69 -7.85 16.34
CA SER A 18 -4.56 -8.13 17.48
C SER A 18 -4.88 -6.88 18.30
N ALA A 19 -4.02 -5.86 18.24
CA ALA A 19 -4.22 -4.54 18.85
C ALA A 19 -5.01 -3.54 17.96
N GLY A 20 -5.50 -3.97 16.79
CA GLY A 20 -6.37 -3.16 15.92
C GLY A 20 -5.68 -2.49 14.74
N LEU A 21 -4.38 -2.71 14.51
CA LEU A 21 -3.71 -2.25 13.30
C LEU A 21 -4.06 -3.12 12.08
N THR A 22 -4.07 -2.52 10.90
CA THR A 22 -4.25 -3.22 9.63
C THR A 22 -2.94 -3.31 8.87
N PHE A 23 -2.76 -4.41 8.13
CA PHE A 23 -1.59 -4.65 7.30
C PHE A 23 -2.03 -4.95 5.88
N GLU A 24 -1.60 -4.09 4.96
CA GLU A 24 -1.99 -4.12 3.56
C GLU A 24 -0.74 -4.28 2.66
N SER A 25 -0.93 -4.37 1.34
CA SER A 25 0.16 -4.69 0.44
C SER A 25 1.03 -3.49 0.09
N HIS A 26 2.34 -3.72 0.02
CA HIS A 26 3.33 -2.80 -0.56
C HIS A 26 4.28 -3.51 -1.54
N THR A 27 3.73 -4.50 -2.26
CA THR A 27 4.45 -5.46 -3.11
C THR A 27 5.42 -6.39 -2.35
N VAL A 28 6.15 -7.24 -3.06
CA VAL A 28 7.12 -8.18 -2.46
C VAL A 28 8.49 -7.53 -2.34
N ASN A 29 8.99 -6.94 -3.43
CA ASN A 29 10.36 -6.44 -3.55
C ASN A 29 10.46 -4.92 -3.70
N HIS A 30 9.35 -4.19 -3.56
CA HIS A 30 9.28 -2.73 -3.69
C HIS A 30 9.87 -2.19 -5.04
N PRO A 31 9.55 -2.78 -6.21
CA PRO A 31 10.05 -2.25 -7.48
C PRO A 31 9.28 -1.02 -7.93
N ASP A 32 9.87 -0.25 -8.84
CA ASP A 32 9.12 0.74 -9.61
C ASP A 32 8.16 0.02 -10.58
N LEU A 33 6.89 -0.11 -10.17
CA LEU A 33 5.87 -0.85 -10.92
C LEU A 33 5.62 -0.22 -12.29
N ALA A 34 5.66 1.11 -12.42
CA ALA A 34 5.40 1.78 -13.69
C ALA A 34 6.42 1.41 -14.78
N ASN A 35 7.66 1.15 -14.37
CA ASN A 35 8.78 0.79 -15.25
C ASN A 35 9.09 -0.71 -15.25
N SER A 36 8.30 -1.52 -14.55
CA SER A 36 8.45 -2.98 -14.51
C SER A 36 7.71 -3.66 -15.66
N SER A 37 8.19 -4.84 -16.08
CA SER A 37 7.47 -5.67 -17.04
C SER A 37 6.09 -6.07 -16.53
N LEU A 38 5.18 -6.42 -17.44
CA LEU A 38 3.83 -6.89 -17.09
C LEU A 38 3.88 -8.09 -16.13
N GLU A 39 4.77 -9.04 -16.40
CA GLU A 39 4.94 -10.23 -15.57
C GLU A 39 5.42 -9.88 -14.17
N THR A 40 6.42 -8.98 -14.05
CA THR A 40 6.89 -8.50 -12.76
C THR A 40 5.77 -7.81 -11.98
N GLN A 41 5.01 -6.90 -12.62
CA GLN A 41 3.89 -6.22 -11.96
C GLN A 41 2.84 -7.22 -11.44
N LYS A 42 2.46 -8.21 -12.25
CA LYS A 42 1.51 -9.26 -11.85
C LYS A 42 2.04 -10.07 -10.66
N ASN A 43 3.28 -10.56 -10.75
CA ASN A 43 3.86 -11.41 -9.71
C ASN A 43 3.99 -10.65 -8.39
N GLU A 44 4.47 -9.42 -8.42
CA GLU A 44 4.60 -8.54 -7.25
C GLU A 44 3.26 -8.29 -6.55
N LEU A 45 2.21 -8.01 -7.32
CA LEU A 45 0.87 -7.70 -6.80
C LEU A 45 0.17 -8.95 -6.24
N VAL A 46 0.22 -10.07 -6.96
CA VAL A 46 -0.48 -11.31 -6.57
C VAL A 46 0.24 -12.02 -5.42
N ALA A 47 1.57 -12.12 -5.47
CA ALA A 47 2.33 -12.85 -4.46
C ALA A 47 2.30 -12.14 -3.11
N SER A 48 2.39 -10.80 -3.09
CA SER A 48 2.28 -10.02 -1.85
C SER A 48 0.92 -10.19 -1.17
N LYS A 49 -0.18 -10.04 -1.92
CA LYS A 49 -1.54 -10.29 -1.44
C LYS A 49 -1.68 -11.72 -0.89
N ARG A 50 -1.32 -12.73 -1.68
CA ARG A 50 -1.44 -14.14 -1.28
C ARG A 50 -0.65 -14.45 0.01
N LEU A 51 0.53 -13.86 0.16
CA LEU A 51 1.35 -14.04 1.35
C LEU A 51 0.65 -13.44 2.59
N LEU A 52 0.19 -12.20 2.49
CA LEU A 52 -0.51 -11.51 3.60
C LEU A 52 -1.81 -12.23 3.96
N ASP A 53 -2.63 -12.56 2.97
CA ASP A 53 -3.90 -13.29 3.15
C ASP A 53 -3.67 -14.61 3.91
N LYS A 54 -2.63 -15.36 3.52
CA LYS A 54 -2.29 -16.64 4.14
C LYS A 54 -1.74 -16.48 5.56
N VAL A 55 -0.80 -15.56 5.78
CA VAL A 55 -0.08 -15.45 7.06
C VAL A 55 -0.92 -14.80 8.14
N LEU A 56 -1.80 -13.88 7.73
CA LEU A 56 -2.62 -13.09 8.64
C LEU A 56 -4.08 -13.55 8.70
N ASP A 57 -4.46 -14.56 7.91
CA ASP A 57 -5.84 -15.04 7.78
C ASP A 57 -6.81 -13.88 7.49
N GLN A 58 -6.63 -13.24 6.33
CA GLN A 58 -7.37 -12.04 5.95
C GLN A 58 -7.60 -11.94 4.44
N ASN A 59 -8.28 -10.87 4.03
CA ASN A 59 -8.41 -10.47 2.65
C ASN A 59 -7.82 -9.06 2.45
N THR A 60 -6.51 -9.00 2.15
CA THR A 60 -5.79 -7.77 1.79
C THR A 60 -6.46 -7.11 0.60
N SER A 61 -6.92 -5.88 0.78
CA SER A 61 -7.79 -5.20 -0.19
C SER A 61 -7.14 -3.93 -0.73
N VAL A 62 -6.00 -3.52 -0.18
CA VAL A 62 -5.35 -2.26 -0.50
C VAL A 62 -3.92 -2.50 -0.97
N ILE A 63 -3.53 -1.82 -2.05
CA ILE A 63 -2.15 -1.73 -2.51
C ILE A 63 -1.62 -0.30 -2.34
N VAL A 64 -0.43 -0.17 -1.76
CA VAL A 64 0.34 1.07 -1.78
C VAL A 64 1.42 0.93 -2.85
N TYR A 65 1.47 1.84 -3.83
CA TYR A 65 2.46 1.72 -4.90
C TYR A 65 3.85 2.19 -4.42
N PRO A 66 4.92 1.38 -4.61
CA PRO A 66 6.29 1.79 -4.30
C PRO A 66 6.64 3.13 -4.94
N SER A 67 7.18 4.05 -4.14
CA SER A 67 7.51 5.42 -4.56
C SER A 67 6.34 6.20 -5.22
N GLY A 68 5.10 5.74 -5.05
CA GLY A 68 3.91 6.30 -5.70
C GLY A 68 3.87 6.14 -7.23
N ARG A 69 4.71 5.27 -7.81
CA ARG A 69 4.83 5.09 -9.27
C ARG A 69 3.92 3.97 -9.74
N TYR A 70 3.04 4.29 -10.68
CA TYR A 70 2.09 3.36 -11.28
C TYR A 70 1.79 3.78 -12.72
N SER A 71 1.30 2.83 -13.52
CA SER A 71 0.75 3.06 -14.86
C SER A 71 -0.67 2.51 -14.97
N GLN A 72 -1.33 2.71 -16.11
CA GLN A 72 -2.62 2.06 -16.39
C GLN A 72 -2.51 0.52 -16.30
N VAL A 73 -1.40 -0.03 -16.80
CA VAL A 73 -1.12 -1.48 -16.69
C VAL A 73 -1.08 -1.92 -15.22
N THR A 74 -0.46 -1.12 -14.35
CA THR A 74 -0.39 -1.40 -12.90
C THR A 74 -1.78 -1.43 -12.28
N ILE A 75 -2.63 -0.46 -12.61
CA ILE A 75 -4.02 -0.42 -12.13
C ILE A 75 -4.80 -1.65 -12.61
N ASP A 76 -4.66 -2.02 -13.89
CA ASP A 76 -5.36 -3.18 -14.45
C ASP A 76 -4.92 -4.49 -13.81
N GLN A 77 -3.63 -4.64 -13.49
CA GLN A 77 -3.13 -5.80 -12.74
C GLN A 77 -3.61 -5.78 -11.29
N ALA A 78 -3.68 -4.61 -10.63
CA ALA A 78 -4.20 -4.51 -9.27
C ALA A 78 -5.67 -4.95 -9.20
N LYS A 79 -6.49 -4.51 -10.16
CA LYS A 79 -7.88 -4.98 -10.31
C LYS A 79 -7.98 -6.49 -10.52
N LYS A 80 -7.15 -7.05 -11.41
CA LYS A 80 -7.10 -8.50 -11.68
C LYS A 80 -6.65 -9.32 -10.46
N ALA A 81 -5.82 -8.75 -9.60
CA ALA A 81 -5.41 -9.34 -8.34
C ALA A 81 -6.44 -9.15 -7.21
N ASP A 82 -7.61 -8.58 -7.50
CA ASP A 82 -8.72 -8.32 -6.57
C ASP A 82 -8.41 -7.34 -5.43
N TYR A 83 -7.43 -6.45 -5.62
CA TYR A 83 -7.36 -5.24 -4.78
C TYR A 83 -8.62 -4.39 -5.04
N LYS A 84 -9.04 -3.62 -4.03
CA LYS A 84 -10.19 -2.71 -4.08
C LYS A 84 -9.74 -1.25 -4.13
N LEU A 85 -8.63 -0.93 -3.47
CA LEU A 85 -8.06 0.43 -3.40
C LEU A 85 -6.58 0.44 -3.74
N GLY A 86 -6.11 1.57 -4.28
CA GLY A 86 -4.71 1.84 -4.59
C GLY A 86 -4.30 3.23 -4.11
N LEU A 87 -3.24 3.31 -3.29
CA LEU A 87 -2.74 4.59 -2.75
C LEU A 87 -1.44 5.03 -3.42
N THR A 88 -1.38 6.32 -3.70
CA THR A 88 -0.26 6.97 -4.38
C THR A 88 0.55 7.85 -3.41
N THR A 89 1.49 8.63 -3.93
CA THR A 89 2.15 9.72 -3.18
C THR A 89 1.70 11.10 -3.63
N LYS A 90 0.63 11.19 -4.44
CA LYS A 90 0.05 12.48 -4.82
C LYS A 90 -0.51 13.15 -3.56
N ASN A 91 -0.03 14.34 -3.24
CA ASN A 91 -0.41 15.02 -2.01
C ASN A 91 -1.85 15.54 -2.10
N GLY A 92 -2.62 15.37 -1.03
CA GLY A 92 -3.96 15.93 -0.87
C GLY A 92 -4.94 14.95 -0.24
N LEU A 93 -6.13 15.46 0.07
CA LEU A 93 -7.25 14.64 0.52
C LEU A 93 -7.76 13.75 -0.61
N ALA A 94 -8.04 12.51 -0.25
CA ALA A 94 -8.51 11.50 -1.17
C ALA A 94 -10.03 11.59 -1.36
N SER A 95 -10.50 11.38 -2.58
CA SER A 95 -11.92 11.25 -2.88
C SER A 95 -12.17 10.16 -3.92
N SER A 96 -13.42 9.71 -4.06
CA SER A 96 -13.78 8.77 -5.13
C SER A 96 -13.47 9.31 -6.54
N ALA A 97 -13.45 10.63 -6.71
CA ALA A 97 -13.13 11.31 -7.97
C ALA A 97 -11.66 11.13 -8.40
N ASP A 98 -10.74 10.78 -7.49
CA ASP A 98 -9.36 10.44 -7.85
C ASP A 98 -9.29 9.10 -8.62
N GLY A 99 -10.34 8.28 -8.51
CA GLY A 99 -10.34 6.87 -8.86
C GLY A 99 -9.80 6.02 -7.71
N LEU A 100 -10.54 4.95 -7.36
CA LEU A 100 -10.24 4.12 -6.20
C LEU A 100 -8.84 3.49 -6.20
N TYR A 101 -8.19 3.37 -7.36
CA TYR A 101 -6.85 2.82 -7.52
C TYR A 101 -5.76 3.88 -7.68
N ALA A 102 -6.07 5.16 -7.42
CA ALA A 102 -5.12 6.26 -7.54
C ALA A 102 -5.35 7.32 -6.45
N LEU A 103 -5.81 6.89 -5.27
CA LEU A 103 -6.14 7.77 -4.16
C LEU A 103 -4.90 8.57 -3.71
N LYS A 104 -5.13 9.86 -3.43
CA LYS A 104 -4.13 10.76 -2.84
C LYS A 104 -3.85 10.41 -1.39
N ARG A 105 -2.76 10.95 -0.85
CA ARG A 105 -2.44 10.89 0.59
C ARG A 105 -1.86 12.22 1.05
N VAL A 106 -2.14 12.61 2.28
CA VAL A 106 -1.44 13.73 2.93
C VAL A 106 -0.06 13.24 3.40
N ARG A 107 1.00 13.89 2.92
CA ARG A 107 2.37 13.60 3.36
C ARG A 107 2.63 14.31 4.69
N ILE A 108 2.99 13.53 5.71
CA ILE A 108 3.52 14.06 6.96
C ILE A 108 5.01 14.35 6.78
N LEU A 109 5.44 15.57 7.10
CA LEU A 109 6.84 15.99 7.08
C LEU A 109 7.41 15.94 8.50
N PRO A 110 8.75 15.87 8.65
CA PRO A 110 9.40 15.98 9.96
C PRO A 110 9.06 17.28 10.71
N THR A 111 8.62 18.31 9.98
CA THR A 111 8.23 19.62 10.50
C THR A 111 6.72 19.79 10.66
N THR A 112 5.91 18.78 10.32
CA THR A 112 4.44 18.87 10.45
C THR A 112 4.07 18.86 11.93
N THR A 113 3.53 19.97 12.41
CA THR A 113 2.96 20.08 13.76
C THR A 113 1.56 19.46 13.82
N GLY A 114 1.01 19.32 15.04
CA GLY A 114 -0.38 18.89 15.21
C GLY A 114 -1.38 19.87 14.59
N GLU A 115 -1.10 21.17 14.68
CA GLU A 115 -1.92 22.23 14.08
C GLU A 115 -1.86 22.17 12.54
N ASP A 116 -0.67 21.98 11.97
CA ASP A 116 -0.50 21.77 10.52
C ASP A 116 -1.30 20.55 10.05
N LEU A 117 -1.22 19.43 10.77
CA LEU A 117 -1.96 18.23 10.43
C LEU A 117 -3.47 18.47 10.44
N LEU A 118 -3.99 19.13 11.49
CA LEU A 118 -5.41 19.47 11.58
C LEU A 118 -5.84 20.34 10.39
N ALA A 119 -5.06 21.36 10.05
CA ALA A 119 -5.34 22.20 8.89
C ALA A 119 -5.29 21.44 7.55
N MET A 120 -4.43 20.41 7.43
CA MET A 120 -4.35 19.57 6.23
C MET A 120 -5.51 18.58 6.06
N ILE A 121 -6.20 18.22 7.15
CA ILE A 121 -7.25 17.18 7.14
C ILE A 121 -8.66 17.70 7.39
N GLN A 122 -8.81 19.02 7.60
CA GLN A 122 -10.09 19.70 7.66
C GLN A 122 -10.50 20.10 6.24
N ASP A 123 -11.73 19.75 5.85
CA ASP A 123 -12.40 20.28 4.65
C ASP A 123 -13.01 21.67 4.94
#